data_AF-A0A524NKU9-F1
#
_entry.id   AF-A0A524NKU9-F1
#
_cell.length_a   1.000
_cell.length_b   1.000
_cell.length_c   1.000
_cell.angle_alpha   90.00
_cell.angle_beta   90.00
_cell.angle_gamma   90.00
#
_symmetry.space_group_name_H-M   'P 1'
#
loop_
_entity.id
_entity.type
_entity.pdbx_description
1 polymer ?
#
loop_
_entity_poly.entity_id
_entity_poly.type
_entity_poly.pdbx_seq_one_letter_code
_entity_poly.pdbx_strand_id
1 'polypeptide(L)'
;MGPPAEEDGTHFGLHGNFNWGSPLFSSASLLKIEAESTEVRNKNVEADIWKTFMEPRRSFEEQVYLHRLKPGPENKAGYELFNPELKLGVRAEWDMAPLPCFTQWLMCGEGEYVLGLEPGNFFPTGRVSERKHKRLEFLAANSEKEVSLSVEILDHEKISGQPQRKA
;
A
#
# COMPACT_ATOMS: atom_id res chain seq x y z
N MET A 1 12.04 37.77 -4.18
CA MET A 1 11.49 36.40 -4.19
C MET A 1 12.66 35.48 -3.87
N GLY A 2 12.58 34.73 -2.77
CA GLY A 2 13.61 33.72 -2.47
C GLY A 2 13.57 32.60 -3.52
N PRO A 3 14.64 31.78 -3.60
CA PRO A 3 14.62 30.61 -4.46
C PRO A 3 13.44 29.69 -4.08
N PRO A 4 12.90 28.92 -5.03
CA PRO A 4 11.87 27.93 -4.72
C PRO A 4 12.38 26.97 -3.64
N ALA A 5 11.46 26.46 -2.81
CA ALA A 5 11.73 25.60 -1.65
C ALA A 5 12.56 24.32 -1.94
N GLU A 6 12.88 24.04 -3.21
CA GLU A 6 13.79 22.97 -3.62
C GLU A 6 15.25 23.19 -3.20
N GLU A 7 15.71 24.44 -2.98
CA GLU A 7 17.13 24.74 -2.76
C GLU A 7 17.61 24.64 -1.30
N ASP A 8 16.71 24.66 -0.31
CA ASP A 8 17.06 24.68 1.13
C ASP A 8 16.57 23.46 1.93
N GLY A 9 15.90 22.49 1.28
CA GLY A 9 15.34 21.29 1.90
C GLY A 9 16.07 20.00 1.54
N THR A 10 16.07 19.01 2.43
CA THR A 10 16.56 17.65 2.11
C THR A 10 15.42 16.82 1.58
N HIS A 11 15.65 16.04 0.51
CA HIS A 11 14.66 15.07 0.03
C HIS A 11 14.24 14.12 1.15
N PHE A 12 12.94 13.99 1.36
CA PHE A 12 12.37 13.13 2.39
C PHE A 12 11.43 12.11 1.77
N GLY A 13 11.66 10.83 2.05
CA GLY A 13 10.82 9.73 1.62
C GLY A 13 10.54 8.81 2.80
N LEU A 14 9.26 8.52 3.03
CA LEU A 14 8.80 7.55 4.01
C LEU A 14 7.88 6.54 3.32
N HIS A 15 8.20 5.26 3.49
CA HIS A 15 7.42 4.14 2.95
C HIS A 15 7.29 3.07 4.05
N GLY A 16 6.06 2.85 4.52
CA GLY A 16 5.76 1.84 5.53
C GLY A 16 5.69 0.46 4.90
N ASN A 17 6.77 -0.33 5.00
CA ASN A 17 6.83 -1.66 4.37
C ASN A 17 6.12 -2.71 5.24
N PHE A 18 4.80 -2.83 5.14
CA PHE A 18 4.02 -3.88 5.84
C PHE A 18 3.90 -5.11 4.96
N ASN A 19 4.63 -6.16 5.32
CA ASN A 19 4.75 -7.39 4.55
C ASN A 19 4.02 -8.55 5.24
N TRP A 20 2.96 -9.03 4.61
CA TRP A 20 2.10 -10.08 5.13
C TRP A 20 2.40 -11.42 4.45
N GLY A 21 2.87 -12.39 5.22
CA GLY A 21 3.11 -13.76 4.76
C GLY A 21 2.05 -14.75 5.26
N SER A 22 2.29 -16.02 4.97
CA SER A 22 1.53 -17.12 5.56
C SER A 22 1.62 -17.08 7.10
N PRO A 23 0.55 -17.41 7.86
CA PRO A 23 -0.73 -17.94 7.37
C PRO A 23 -1.78 -16.87 7.08
N LEU A 24 -1.53 -15.60 7.43
CA LEU A 24 -2.49 -14.51 7.20
C LEU A 24 -2.71 -14.24 5.70
N PHE A 25 -1.65 -14.27 4.92
CA PHE A 25 -1.72 -14.19 3.46
C PHE A 25 -1.77 -15.60 2.86
N SER A 26 -2.79 -15.86 2.03
CA SER A 26 -3.02 -17.09 1.26
C SER A 26 -3.81 -16.78 -0.01
N SER A 27 -4.02 -17.77 -0.88
CA SER A 27 -4.87 -17.62 -2.05
C SER A 27 -6.35 -17.35 -1.70
N ALA A 28 -6.77 -17.64 -0.47
CA ALA A 28 -8.10 -17.36 0.05
C ALA A 28 -8.24 -15.95 0.63
N SER A 29 -7.13 -15.25 0.89
CA SER A 29 -7.15 -13.92 1.49
C SER A 29 -7.92 -12.93 0.63
N LEU A 30 -8.50 -11.94 1.30
CA LEU A 30 -9.30 -10.88 0.70
C LEU A 30 -8.70 -9.55 1.10
N LEU A 31 -8.39 -8.72 0.11
CA LEU A 31 -7.88 -7.37 0.32
C LEU A 31 -8.97 -6.35 0.00
N LYS A 32 -9.21 -5.45 0.95
CA LYS A 32 -10.11 -4.30 0.81
C LYS A 32 -9.30 -3.02 0.90
N ILE A 33 -9.34 -2.23 -0.16
CA ILE A 33 -8.87 -0.84 -0.23
C ILE A 33 -9.87 -0.02 -1.04
N GLU A 34 -10.02 1.25 -0.69
CA GLU A 34 -10.87 2.19 -1.44
C GLU A 34 -10.06 2.86 -2.56
N ALA A 35 -9.68 2.09 -3.58
CA ALA A 35 -8.90 2.62 -4.70
C ALA A 35 -9.72 3.60 -5.56
N GLU A 36 -9.18 4.81 -5.77
CA GLU A 36 -9.63 5.77 -6.77
C GLU A 36 -9.04 5.44 -8.14
N SER A 37 -7.75 5.12 -8.18
CA SER A 37 -7.05 4.67 -9.39
C SER A 37 -5.93 3.70 -9.03
N THR A 38 -5.57 2.86 -10.00
CA THR A 38 -4.49 1.87 -9.89
C THR A 38 -3.66 1.91 -11.17
N GLU A 39 -2.36 2.08 -11.02
CA GLU A 39 -1.38 1.90 -12.09
C GLU A 39 -0.56 0.64 -11.82
N VAL A 40 -0.24 -0.13 -12.86
CA VAL A 40 0.62 -1.32 -12.72
C VAL A 40 2.02 -0.99 -13.21
N ARG A 41 3.03 -1.33 -12.40
CA ARG A 41 4.44 -1.10 -12.78
C ARG A 41 4.95 -2.15 -13.77
N ASN A 42 4.50 -3.40 -13.63
CA ASN A 42 4.93 -4.52 -14.44
C ASN A 42 4.30 -4.48 -15.84
N LYS A 43 5.06 -4.92 -16.84
CA LYS A 43 4.53 -5.10 -18.21
C LYS A 43 3.70 -6.39 -18.25
N ASN A 44 2.63 -6.40 -19.05
CA ASN A 44 1.77 -7.57 -19.28
C ASN A 44 1.02 -8.08 -18.03
N VAL A 45 0.83 -7.22 -17.03
CA VAL A 45 -0.01 -7.49 -15.86
C VAL A 45 -1.20 -6.54 -15.95
N GLU A 46 -2.41 -7.11 -15.94
CA GLU A 46 -3.65 -6.33 -15.99
C GLU A 46 -3.85 -5.56 -14.68
N ALA A 47 -4.38 -4.34 -14.76
CA ALA A 47 -4.63 -3.54 -13.57
C ALA A 47 -5.64 -4.18 -12.63
N ASP A 48 -6.72 -4.78 -13.15
CA ASP A 48 -7.86 -5.19 -12.33
C ASP A 48 -7.65 -6.48 -11.52
N ILE A 49 -6.53 -7.18 -11.70
CA ILE A 49 -6.26 -8.44 -10.98
C ILE A 49 -5.62 -8.24 -9.60
N TRP A 50 -5.41 -6.99 -9.17
CA TRP A 50 -4.79 -6.65 -7.88
C TRP A 50 -5.48 -7.27 -6.64
N LYS A 51 -6.76 -7.66 -6.78
CA LYS A 51 -7.56 -8.33 -5.73
C LYS A 51 -7.42 -9.85 -5.70
N THR A 52 -6.74 -10.46 -6.67
CA THR A 52 -6.73 -11.91 -6.85
C THR A 52 -5.39 -12.47 -6.41
N PHE A 53 -5.45 -13.36 -5.41
CA PHE A 53 -4.27 -14.05 -4.88
C PHE A 53 -4.27 -15.51 -5.33
N MET A 54 -3.08 -16.11 -5.34
CA MET A 54 -2.86 -17.47 -5.80
C MET A 54 -1.85 -18.18 -4.92
N GLU A 55 -1.86 -19.51 -4.94
CA GLU A 55 -0.84 -20.32 -4.27
C GLU A 55 0.58 -20.00 -4.77
N PRO A 56 1.63 -20.29 -3.97
CA PRO A 56 3.01 -20.13 -4.40
C PRO A 56 3.27 -20.78 -5.75
N ARG A 57 4.00 -20.07 -6.63
CA ARG A 57 4.41 -20.54 -7.95
C ARG A 57 5.90 -20.36 -8.12
N ARG A 58 6.54 -21.40 -8.65
CA ARG A 58 7.92 -21.29 -9.15
C ARG A 58 8.01 -20.21 -10.22
N SER A 59 9.06 -19.40 -10.14
CA SER A 59 9.34 -18.33 -11.12
C SER A 59 8.23 -17.28 -11.24
N PHE A 60 7.46 -17.03 -10.17
CA PHE A 60 6.56 -15.89 -10.12
C PHE A 60 7.37 -14.59 -10.15
N GLU A 61 7.08 -13.70 -11.09
CA GLU A 61 7.63 -12.34 -11.09
C GLU A 61 6.74 -11.45 -10.22
N GLU A 62 7.37 -10.61 -9.40
CA GLU A 62 6.65 -9.64 -8.57
C GLU A 62 5.64 -8.83 -9.38
N GLN A 63 4.52 -8.47 -8.75
CA GLN A 63 3.55 -7.56 -9.34
C GLN A 63 3.37 -6.36 -8.42
N VAL A 64 3.64 -5.16 -8.93
CA VAL A 64 3.49 -3.91 -8.17
C VAL A 64 2.36 -3.07 -8.74
N TYR A 65 1.42 -2.75 -7.85
CA TYR A 65 0.29 -1.88 -8.10
C TYR A 65 0.46 -0.59 -7.29
N LEU A 66 0.30 0.54 -7.97
CA LEU A 66 0.45 1.88 -7.42
C LEU A 66 -0.95 2.49 -7.32
N HIS A 67 -1.49 2.55 -6.11
CA HIS A 67 -2.84 3.01 -5.87
C HIS A 67 -2.86 4.46 -5.41
N ARG A 68 -3.87 5.19 -5.90
CA ARG A 68 -4.40 6.37 -5.20
C ARG A 68 -5.67 5.94 -4.50
N LEU A 69 -5.72 6.14 -3.18
CA LEU A 69 -6.89 5.79 -2.38
C LEU A 69 -7.83 6.99 -2.28
N LYS A 70 -9.11 6.73 -2.13
CA LYS A 70 -10.10 7.75 -1.79
C LYS A 70 -9.95 8.12 -0.32
N PRO A 71 -10.05 9.40 0.04
CA PRO A 71 -10.11 9.80 1.45
C PRO A 71 -11.39 9.30 2.09
N GLY A 72 -11.24 8.58 3.18
CA GLY A 72 -12.31 8.22 4.10
C GLY A 72 -12.64 9.37 5.07
N PRO A 73 -13.46 9.08 6.09
CA PRO A 73 -13.72 10.03 7.18
C PRO A 73 -12.42 10.57 7.79
N GLU A 74 -12.41 11.85 8.16
CA GLU A 74 -11.24 12.53 8.75
C GLU A 74 -9.98 12.50 7.86
N ASN A 75 -10.12 12.32 6.54
CA ASN A 75 -9.00 12.23 5.59
C ASN A 75 -8.06 11.04 5.87
N LYS A 76 -8.61 9.95 6.44
CA LYS A 76 -7.90 8.70 6.64
C LYS A 76 -8.04 7.78 5.44
N ALA A 77 -7.01 6.98 5.18
CA ALA A 77 -7.07 5.83 4.29
C ALA A 77 -6.63 4.59 5.05
N GLY A 78 -6.92 3.43 4.46
CA GLY A 78 -6.58 2.17 5.08
C GLY A 78 -6.69 0.99 4.14
N TYR A 79 -6.24 -0.15 4.64
CA TYR A 79 -6.51 -1.45 4.05
C TYR A 79 -7.01 -2.43 5.10
N GLU A 80 -7.78 -3.42 4.65
CA GLU A 80 -8.03 -4.64 5.41
C GLU A 80 -7.55 -5.84 4.61
N LEU A 81 -6.71 -6.68 5.23
CA LEU A 81 -6.33 -7.99 4.70
C LEU A 81 -6.95 -9.05 5.61
N PHE A 82 -7.80 -9.91 5.05
CA PHE A 82 -8.55 -10.90 5.81
C PHE A 82 -8.36 -12.30 5.24
N ASN A 83 -8.07 -13.28 6.10
CA ASN A 83 -8.10 -14.69 5.76
C ASN A 83 -9.41 -15.33 6.30
N PRO A 84 -10.36 -15.70 5.42
CA PRO A 84 -11.63 -16.28 5.84
C PRO A 84 -11.50 -17.68 6.46
N GLU A 85 -10.48 -18.45 6.07
CA GLU A 85 -10.26 -19.82 6.59
C GLU A 85 -9.79 -19.78 8.05
N LEU A 86 -9.00 -18.75 8.39
CA LEU A 86 -8.50 -18.52 9.76
C LEU A 86 -9.42 -17.64 10.60
N LYS A 87 -10.39 -16.95 9.95
CA LYS A 87 -11.19 -15.88 10.56
C LYS A 87 -10.31 -14.83 11.26
N LEU A 88 -9.19 -14.51 10.63
CA LEU A 88 -8.17 -13.58 11.13
C LEU A 88 -7.88 -12.53 10.06
N GLY A 89 -7.73 -11.29 10.46
CA GLY A 89 -7.38 -10.20 9.57
C GLY A 89 -6.48 -9.16 10.23
N VAL A 90 -6.10 -8.19 9.44
CA VAL A 90 -5.43 -6.97 9.89
C VAL A 90 -6.06 -5.77 9.20
N ARG A 91 -6.25 -4.70 9.95
CA ARG A 91 -6.58 -3.38 9.43
C ARG A 91 -5.40 -2.45 9.68
N ALA A 92 -5.00 -1.71 8.67
CA ALA A 92 -4.13 -0.56 8.87
C ALA A 92 -4.85 0.71 8.44
N GLU A 93 -4.71 1.77 9.22
CA GLU A 93 -5.28 3.08 8.93
C GLU A 93 -4.25 4.18 9.20
N TRP A 94 -4.27 5.22 8.39
CA TRP A 94 -3.33 6.35 8.50
C TRP A 94 -3.95 7.63 7.94
N ASP A 95 -3.36 8.76 8.32
CA ASP A 95 -3.72 10.05 7.73
C ASP A 95 -3.17 10.16 6.31
N MET A 96 -4.02 10.43 5.32
CA MET A 96 -3.61 10.51 3.91
C MET A 96 -2.68 11.68 3.61
N ALA A 97 -2.78 12.77 4.37
CA ALA A 97 -2.00 13.98 4.13
C ALA A 97 -0.47 13.72 4.17
N PRO A 98 0.07 13.07 5.22
CA PRO A 98 1.49 12.71 5.23
C PRO A 98 1.84 11.55 4.28
N LEU A 99 0.91 10.63 3.99
CA LEU A 99 1.13 9.41 3.18
C LEU A 99 0.07 9.24 2.07
N PRO A 100 0.10 10.07 1.00
CA PRO A 100 -0.91 10.06 -0.08
C PRO A 100 -0.77 8.91 -1.09
N CYS A 101 0.32 8.14 -1.06
CA CYS A 101 0.60 7.05 -1.99
C CYS A 101 0.40 5.70 -1.29
N PHE A 102 -0.11 4.70 -2.01
CA PHE A 102 -0.22 3.34 -1.50
C PHE A 102 0.31 2.33 -2.53
N THR A 103 1.37 1.62 -2.17
CA THR A 103 1.95 0.57 -3.02
C THR A 103 1.47 -0.79 -2.54
N GLN A 104 0.96 -1.61 -3.45
CA GLN A 104 0.74 -3.03 -3.22
C GLN A 104 1.83 -3.82 -3.96
N TRP A 105 2.63 -4.59 -3.23
CA TRP A 105 3.66 -5.48 -3.77
C TRP A 105 3.25 -6.93 -3.58
N LEU A 106 2.93 -7.62 -4.66
CA LEU A 106 2.54 -9.02 -4.64
C LEU A 106 3.71 -9.90 -5.10
N MET A 107 4.13 -10.82 -4.23
CA MET A 107 5.11 -11.84 -4.58
C MET A 107 4.56 -13.22 -4.19
N CYS A 108 4.09 -13.98 -5.18
CA CYS A 108 3.62 -15.36 -5.01
C CYS A 108 4.71 -16.39 -5.33
N GLY A 109 5.98 -16.10 -5.02
CA GLY A 109 7.10 -17.01 -5.28
C GLY A 109 7.19 -18.16 -4.28
N GLU A 110 7.61 -19.34 -4.73
CA GLU A 110 8.05 -20.41 -3.83
C GLU A 110 9.23 -19.93 -2.97
N GLY A 111 9.08 -19.94 -1.64
CA GLY A 111 10.08 -19.42 -0.70
C GLY A 111 10.02 -17.90 -0.47
N GLU A 112 9.21 -17.17 -1.24
CA GLU A 112 9.10 -15.70 -1.22
C GLU A 112 7.63 -15.25 -1.24
N TYR A 113 6.75 -16.00 -0.56
CA TYR A 113 5.30 -15.80 -0.58
C TYR A 113 4.85 -14.68 0.37
N VAL A 114 4.68 -13.46 -0.16
CA VAL A 114 4.43 -12.25 0.62
C VAL A 114 3.58 -11.23 -0.13
N LEU A 115 2.74 -10.51 0.62
CA LEU A 115 1.98 -9.34 0.16
C LEU A 115 2.44 -8.10 0.94
N GLY A 116 3.13 -7.19 0.27
CA GLY A 116 3.44 -5.85 0.76
C GLY A 116 2.26 -4.89 0.57
N LEU A 117 1.85 -4.20 1.63
CA LEU A 117 0.78 -3.18 1.64
C LEU A 117 1.33 -1.90 2.27
N GLU A 118 1.76 -0.97 1.43
CA GLU A 118 2.80 -0.02 1.77
C GLU A 118 2.33 1.43 1.59
N PRO A 119 1.83 2.09 2.65
CA PRO A 119 1.54 3.51 2.61
C PRO A 119 2.82 4.34 2.59
N GLY A 120 2.83 5.42 1.82
CA GLY A 120 4.00 6.28 1.65
C GLY A 120 3.70 7.67 1.16
N ASN A 121 4.71 8.53 1.19
CA ASN A 121 4.65 9.85 0.54
C ASN A 121 5.14 9.84 -0.92
N PHE A 122 5.65 8.70 -1.40
CA PHE A 122 6.11 8.50 -2.77
C PHE A 122 5.77 7.10 -3.25
N PHE A 123 5.75 6.90 -4.57
CA PHE A 123 5.76 5.55 -5.15
C PHE A 123 7.21 5.09 -5.40
N PRO A 124 7.52 3.78 -5.31
CA PRO A 124 8.86 3.24 -5.55
C PRO A 124 9.22 3.21 -7.06
N THR A 125 9.07 4.35 -7.76
CA THR A 125 9.42 4.53 -9.18
C THR A 125 10.73 5.31 -9.38
N GLY A 126 11.39 5.68 -8.28
CA GLY A 126 12.68 6.37 -8.27
C GLY A 126 12.55 7.90 -8.34
N ARG A 127 13.57 8.59 -7.81
CA ARG A 127 13.56 10.06 -7.59
C ARG A 127 13.30 10.88 -8.86
N VAL A 128 13.83 10.45 -10.01
CA VAL A 128 13.63 11.15 -11.29
C VAL A 128 12.15 11.15 -11.68
N SER A 129 11.49 9.99 -11.56
CA SER A 129 10.07 9.85 -11.83
C SER A 129 9.24 10.66 -10.82
N GLU A 130 9.53 10.53 -9.52
CA GLU A 130 8.79 11.25 -8.47
C GLU A 130 8.94 12.78 -8.62
N ARG A 131 10.12 13.28 -9.03
CA ARG A 131 10.32 14.71 -9.36
C ARG A 131 9.47 15.14 -10.56
N LYS A 132 9.48 14.37 -11.65
CA LYS A 132 8.68 14.65 -12.86
C LYS A 132 7.18 14.72 -12.53
N HIS A 133 6.71 13.85 -11.65
CA HIS A 133 5.32 13.81 -11.22
C HIS A 133 4.99 14.73 -10.03
N LYS A 134 5.96 15.56 -9.57
CA LYS A 134 5.79 16.51 -8.46
C LYS A 134 5.34 15.84 -7.15
N ARG A 135 5.79 14.61 -6.90
CA ARG A 135 5.58 13.86 -5.65
C ARG A 135 6.80 13.86 -4.73
N LEU A 136 7.92 14.38 -5.20
CA LEU A 136 9.15 14.46 -4.42
C LEU A 136 8.97 15.48 -3.30
N GLU A 137 9.04 15.01 -2.05
CA GLU A 137 8.92 15.85 -0.88
C GLU A 137 10.29 16.28 -0.32
N PHE A 138 10.30 17.45 0.29
CA PHE A 138 11.47 18.04 0.94
C PHE A 138 11.12 18.41 2.38
N LEU A 139 12.06 18.13 3.29
CA LEU A 139 11.98 18.56 4.68
C LEU A 139 13.03 19.64 4.93
N ALA A 140 12.61 20.81 5.41
CA ALA A 140 13.48 21.94 5.68
C ALA A 140 14.30 21.73 6.96
N ALA A 141 15.42 22.45 7.09
CA ALA A 141 16.22 22.42 8.31
C ALA A 141 15.37 22.82 9.54
N ASN A 142 15.49 22.06 10.63
CA ASN A 142 14.73 22.24 11.87
C ASN A 142 13.20 22.12 11.72
N SER A 143 12.70 21.52 10.65
CA SER A 143 11.28 21.19 10.51
C SER A 143 11.00 19.74 10.92
N GLU A 144 9.74 19.48 11.25
CA GLU A 144 9.24 18.18 11.68
C GLU A 144 8.10 17.73 10.76
N LYS A 145 8.01 16.41 10.57
CA LYS A 145 6.86 15.79 9.91
C LYS A 145 6.34 14.67 10.81
N GLU A 146 5.10 14.83 11.27
CA GLU A 146 4.40 13.83 12.05
C GLU A 146 3.65 12.88 11.10
N VAL A 147 3.74 11.59 11.39
CA VAL A 147 3.02 10.53 10.67
C VAL A 147 2.42 9.60 11.70
N SER A 148 1.10 9.45 11.66
CA SER A 148 0.36 8.53 12.50
C SER A 148 -0.22 7.39 11.67
N LEU A 149 -0.01 6.17 12.14
CA LEU A 149 -0.54 4.95 11.55
C LEU A 149 -0.90 3.97 12.66
N SER A 150 -2.05 3.31 12.52
CA SER A 150 -2.48 2.22 13.40
C SER A 150 -2.50 0.91 12.64
N VAL A 151 -2.25 -0.18 13.38
CA VAL A 151 -2.45 -1.55 12.90
C VAL A 151 -3.29 -2.28 13.95
N GLU A 152 -4.44 -2.80 13.55
CA GLU A 152 -5.35 -3.57 14.38
C GLU A 152 -5.44 -5.01 13.87
N ILE A 153 -5.34 -5.99 14.77
CA ILE A 153 -5.69 -7.38 14.47
C ILE A 153 -7.22 -7.50 14.51
N LEU A 154 -7.78 -8.00 13.41
CA LEU A 154 -9.19 -8.29 13.28
C LEU A 154 -9.45 -9.76 13.56
N ASP A 155 -10.39 -10.06 14.44
CA ASP A 155 -10.95 -11.39 14.61
C ASP A 155 -12.37 -11.45 14.01
N HIS A 156 -13.00 -12.62 14.12
CA HIS A 156 -14.33 -12.88 13.59
C HIS A 156 -15.44 -11.90 14.00
N GLU A 157 -15.29 -11.12 15.07
CA GLU A 157 -16.31 -10.18 15.57
C GLU A 157 -16.16 -8.77 14.97
N LYS A 158 -14.98 -8.41 14.46
CA LYS A 158 -14.61 -7.04 14.07
C LYS A 158 -14.57 -6.76 12.57
N ILE A 159 -14.95 -7.73 11.75
CA ILE A 159 -14.89 -7.61 10.28
C ILE A 159 -16.04 -6.75 9.78
N SER A 160 -15.73 -5.58 9.21
CA SER A 160 -16.71 -4.62 8.71
C SER A 160 -17.25 -5.03 7.33
N GLY A 161 -18.36 -5.79 7.32
CA GLY A 161 -19.00 -6.26 6.09
C GLY A 161 -18.13 -7.28 5.36
N GLN A 162 -18.54 -8.55 5.38
CA GLN A 162 -17.77 -9.63 4.74
C GLN A 162 -17.38 -9.23 3.30
N PRO A 163 -16.08 -9.20 2.96
CA PRO A 163 -15.68 -9.02 1.58
C PRO A 163 -16.21 -10.23 0.81
N GLN A 164 -17.25 -10.03 0.01
CA GLN A 164 -17.78 -11.12 -0.81
C GLN A 164 -16.90 -11.23 -2.06
N ARG A 165 -16.39 -12.44 -2.32
CA ARG A 165 -16.00 -12.80 -3.69
C ARG A 165 -17.27 -12.73 -4.53
N LYS A 166 -17.36 -11.77 -5.46
CA LYS A 166 -18.33 -11.91 -6.55
C LYS A 166 -17.89 -13.12 -7.38
N ALA A 167 -18.79 -14.09 -7.47
CA ALA A 167 -18.65 -15.28 -8.30
C ALA A 167 -18.53 -14.92 -9.78
#